data_AF-K1RS02-F1
#
_entry.id   AF-K1RS02-F1
#
_cell.length_a   1.000
_cell.length_b   1.000
_cell.length_c   1.000
_cell.angle_alpha   90.00
_cell.angle_beta   90.00
_cell.angle_gamma   90.00
#
_symmetry.space_group_name_H-M   'P 1'
#
loop_
_entity.id
_entity.type
_entity.pdbx_description
1 polymer ?
#
loop_
_entity_poly.entity_id
_entity_poly.type
_entity_poly.pdbx_seq_one_letter_code
_entity_poly.pdbx_strand_id
1 'polypeptide(L)'
;ENNLKNINVSFPLGEFICVTGVSGSGKSSLINEILYKQLANDLNGAKKPAGKHKSIEGLEFLDKVINIDQSPIGRTPRSNPATYTGVFTDIRTLFAQTQDAKIRGFTSSRFSFNVKGGRCEACQGDGIVKIEMHFLADVYVPCEICKGARYNHETLEVKYKGKSIYD
;
A
#
# COMPACT_ATOMS: atom_id res chain seq x y z
N GLU A 1 -1.40 -6.22 -29.35
CA GLU A 1 -1.78 -5.23 -30.39
C GLU A 1 -3.15 -4.71 -30.02
N ASN A 2 -3.30 -3.41 -29.78
CA ASN A 2 -4.53 -2.84 -29.24
C ASN A 2 -5.46 -2.37 -30.38
N ASN A 3 -6.77 -2.49 -30.18
CA ASN A 3 -7.81 -2.26 -31.20
C ASN A 3 -8.20 -0.78 -31.42
N LEU A 4 -7.37 0.17 -30.97
CA LEU A 4 -7.62 1.60 -31.16
C LEU A 4 -7.38 1.97 -32.64
N LYS A 5 -8.42 2.47 -33.30
CA LYS A 5 -8.42 2.75 -34.75
C LYS A 5 -7.94 4.16 -35.08
N ASN A 6 -6.69 4.50 -34.74
CA ASN A 6 -6.07 5.81 -35.02
C ASN A 6 -6.99 6.99 -34.61
N ILE A 7 -7.37 7.01 -33.33
CA ILE A 7 -8.30 7.98 -32.77
C ILE A 7 -7.56 9.24 -32.26
N ASN A 8 -8.27 10.37 -32.25
CA ASN A 8 -7.87 11.59 -31.54
C ASN A 8 -8.87 11.82 -30.40
N VAL A 9 -8.37 12.11 -29.19
CA VAL A 9 -9.19 12.30 -27.99
C VAL A 9 -8.65 13.48 -27.20
N SER A 10 -9.54 14.31 -26.66
CA SER A 10 -9.21 15.43 -25.79
C SER A 10 -9.77 15.18 -24.39
N PHE A 11 -9.00 15.53 -23.36
CA PHE A 11 -9.37 15.40 -21.96
C PHE A 11 -9.37 16.79 -21.30
N PRO A 12 -10.54 17.40 -21.01
CA PRO A 12 -10.59 18.71 -20.36
C PRO A 12 -10.07 18.63 -18.92
N LEU A 13 -9.06 19.45 -18.60
CA LEU A 13 -8.48 19.48 -17.26
C LEU A 13 -9.42 20.18 -16.26
N GLY A 14 -9.35 19.78 -14.98
CA GLY A 14 -10.21 20.33 -13.93
C GLY A 14 -11.62 19.72 -13.87
N GLU A 15 -11.89 18.70 -14.70
CA GLU A 15 -13.19 18.03 -14.75
C GLU A 15 -13.14 16.57 -14.25
N PHE A 16 -14.30 16.04 -13.86
CA PHE A 16 -14.48 14.62 -13.55
C PHE A 16 -14.82 13.84 -14.82
N ILE A 17 -13.78 13.28 -15.47
CA ILE A 17 -13.93 12.60 -16.75
C ILE A 17 -14.18 11.10 -16.55
N CYS A 18 -15.16 10.57 -17.29
CA CYS A 18 -15.43 9.13 -17.37
C CYS A 18 -15.16 8.59 -18.77
N VAL A 19 -14.42 7.48 -18.87
CA VAL A 19 -14.19 6.75 -20.12
C VAL A 19 -14.99 5.45 -20.10
N THR A 20 -16.03 5.37 -20.91
CA THR A 20 -17.00 4.26 -20.90
C THR A 20 -16.94 3.43 -22.20
N GLY A 21 -17.66 2.31 -22.21
CA GLY A 21 -17.75 1.38 -23.35
C GLY A 21 -17.71 -0.09 -22.92
N VAL A 22 -18.11 -0.98 -23.83
CA VAL A 22 -18.17 -2.44 -23.59
C VAL A 22 -16.79 -3.06 -23.32
N SER A 23 -16.74 -4.25 -22.71
CA SER A 23 -15.48 -4.97 -22.53
C SER A 23 -14.76 -5.17 -23.87
N GLY A 24 -13.44 -5.01 -23.88
CA GLY A 24 -12.65 -5.08 -25.11
C GLY A 24 -12.73 -3.83 -26.01
N SER A 25 -13.46 -2.77 -25.68
CA SER A 25 -13.55 -1.56 -26.51
C SER A 25 -12.26 -0.71 -26.58
N GLY A 26 -11.20 -1.08 -25.86
CA GLY A 26 -9.91 -0.37 -25.87
C GLY A 26 -9.72 0.67 -24.76
N LYS A 27 -10.63 0.77 -23.77
CA LYS A 27 -10.52 1.75 -22.66
C LYS A 27 -9.20 1.65 -21.91
N SER A 28 -8.85 0.47 -21.41
CA SER A 28 -7.61 0.24 -20.67
C SER A 28 -6.37 0.44 -21.56
N SER A 29 -6.48 0.13 -22.85
CA SER A 29 -5.43 0.40 -23.82
C SER A 29 -5.19 1.91 -24.00
N LEU A 30 -6.25 2.71 -24.08
CA LEU A 30 -6.15 4.16 -24.19
C LEU A 30 -5.61 4.78 -22.89
N ILE A 31 -6.22 4.45 -21.75
CA ILE A 31 -5.95 5.13 -20.48
C ILE A 31 -4.69 4.59 -19.80
N ASN A 32 -4.57 3.28 -19.62
CA ASN A 32 -3.48 2.72 -18.81
C ASN A 32 -2.22 2.49 -19.65
N GLU A 33 -2.37 1.96 -20.87
CA GLU A 33 -1.23 1.53 -21.68
C GLU A 33 -0.61 2.66 -22.51
N ILE A 34 -1.39 3.68 -22.89
CA ILE A 34 -0.91 4.82 -23.66
C ILE A 34 -0.81 6.05 -22.77
N LEU A 35 -1.95 6.63 -22.38
CA LEU A 35 -2.00 7.93 -21.71
C LEU A 35 -1.21 7.92 -20.41
N TYR A 36 -1.54 7.05 -19.45
CA TYR A 36 -0.86 7.00 -18.16
C TYR A 36 0.64 6.70 -18.29
N LYS A 37 1.04 5.72 -19.11
CA LYS A 37 2.47 5.38 -19.26
C LYS A 37 3.27 6.54 -19.85
N GLN A 38 2.72 7.23 -20.86
CA GLN A 38 3.38 8.39 -21.45
C GLN A 38 3.48 9.53 -20.43
N LEU A 39 2.38 9.91 -19.78
CA LEU A 39 2.37 10.94 -18.74
C LEU A 39 3.32 10.60 -17.58
N ALA A 40 3.41 9.33 -17.17
CA ALA A 40 4.28 8.90 -16.09
C ALA A 40 5.76 9.00 -16.46
N ASN A 41 6.12 8.77 -17.73
CA ASN A 41 7.49 8.96 -18.20
C ASN A 41 7.86 10.44 -18.22
N ASP A 42 6.99 11.28 -18.78
CA ASP A 42 7.28 12.70 -19.01
C ASP A 42 7.21 13.53 -17.72
N LEU A 43 6.23 13.27 -16.85
CA LEU A 43 5.98 14.07 -15.64
C LEU A 43 6.63 13.47 -14.38
N ASN A 44 6.66 12.15 -14.27
CA ASN A 44 7.13 11.46 -13.05
C ASN A 44 8.51 10.79 -13.22
N GLY A 45 9.14 10.87 -14.40
CA GLY A 45 10.43 10.23 -14.68
C GLY A 45 10.39 8.70 -14.72
N ALA A 46 9.23 8.11 -14.96
CA ALA A 46 9.10 6.66 -15.12
C ALA A 46 9.82 6.17 -16.40
N LYS A 47 10.05 4.86 -16.48
CA LYS A 47 10.62 4.18 -17.66
C LYS A 47 9.72 3.04 -18.13
N LYS A 48 8.44 3.35 -18.40
CA LYS A 48 7.44 2.38 -18.84
C LYS A 48 7.26 2.48 -20.36
N PRO A 49 7.34 1.38 -21.12
CA PRO A 49 7.08 1.43 -22.55
C PRO A 49 5.61 1.77 -22.79
N ALA A 50 5.33 2.96 -23.32
CA ALA A 50 3.99 3.40 -23.68
C ALA A 50 3.55 2.73 -24.99
N GLY A 51 2.24 2.51 -25.13
CA GLY A 51 1.66 2.03 -26.38
C GLY A 51 1.87 3.03 -27.53
N LYS A 52 1.81 2.53 -28.78
CA LYS A 52 1.98 3.36 -29.98
C LYS A 52 0.96 4.53 -29.98
N HIS A 53 1.46 5.75 -30.11
CA HIS A 53 0.68 6.98 -30.29
C HIS A 53 1.53 7.98 -31.10
N LYS A 54 0.91 9.05 -31.61
CA LYS A 54 1.61 10.08 -32.41
C LYS A 54 2.20 11.19 -31.54
N SER A 55 1.36 11.83 -30.74
CA SER A 55 1.73 12.94 -29.85
C SER A 55 0.74 13.04 -28.70
N ILE A 56 1.16 13.69 -27.61
CA ILE A 56 0.32 14.18 -26.53
C ILE A 56 0.67 15.64 -26.32
N GLU A 57 -0.34 16.51 -26.29
CA GLU A 57 -0.21 17.96 -26.17
C GLU A 57 -0.87 18.42 -24.87
N GLY A 58 -0.45 19.57 -24.32
CA GLY A 58 -0.98 20.11 -23.06
C GLY A 58 -0.34 19.54 -21.79
N LEU A 59 0.86 18.95 -21.90
CA LEU A 59 1.63 18.46 -20.75
C LEU A 59 2.07 19.60 -19.82
N GLU A 60 2.27 20.79 -20.36
CA GLU A 60 2.64 22.01 -19.64
C GLU A 60 1.64 22.45 -18.58
N PHE A 61 0.40 21.93 -18.64
CA PHE A 61 -0.66 22.22 -17.66
C PHE A 61 -0.68 21.21 -16.49
N LEU A 62 0.23 20.24 -16.46
CA LEU A 62 0.24 19.15 -15.48
C LEU A 62 1.62 19.00 -14.83
N ASP A 63 1.65 18.94 -13.51
CA ASP A 63 2.90 18.70 -12.76
C ASP A 63 3.19 17.20 -12.56
N LYS A 64 2.14 16.37 -12.46
CA LYS A 64 2.25 14.97 -12.05
C LYS A 64 1.02 14.17 -12.49
N VAL A 65 1.23 12.88 -12.75
CA VAL A 65 0.15 11.90 -12.92
C VAL A 65 0.12 10.87 -11.80
N ILE A 66 -1.06 10.48 -11.32
CA ILE A 66 -1.23 9.40 -10.33
C ILE A 66 -2.19 8.37 -10.91
N ASN A 67 -1.77 7.10 -10.91
CA ASN A 67 -2.65 5.98 -11.21
C ASN A 67 -2.99 5.28 -9.90
N ILE A 68 -4.28 5.23 -9.58
CA ILE A 68 -4.83 4.46 -8.47
C ILE A 68 -5.50 3.24 -9.10
N ASP A 69 -4.87 2.07 -8.95
CA ASP A 69 -5.33 0.82 -9.55
C ASP A 69 -5.75 -0.20 -8.49
N GLN A 70 -6.07 -1.42 -8.96
CA GLN A 70 -6.52 -2.52 -8.13
C GLN A 70 -5.37 -3.44 -7.69
N SER A 71 -4.12 -3.02 -7.87
CA SER A 71 -3.00 -3.81 -7.39
C SER A 71 -3.04 -3.90 -5.86
N PRO A 72 -2.68 -5.05 -5.26
CA PRO A 72 -2.65 -5.18 -3.81
C PRO A 72 -1.71 -4.15 -3.18
N ILE A 73 -2.16 -3.54 -2.08
CA ILE A 73 -1.42 -2.54 -1.29
C ILE A 73 -0.03 -3.04 -0.87
N GLY A 74 0.07 -4.35 -0.62
CA GLY A 74 1.34 -5.02 -0.38
C GLY A 74 1.18 -6.52 -0.59
N ARG A 75 2.31 -7.22 -0.67
CA ARG A 75 2.37 -8.67 -0.85
C ARG A 75 2.65 -9.43 0.45
N THR A 76 2.69 -8.72 1.58
CA THR A 76 3.01 -9.30 2.89
C THR A 76 1.95 -8.93 3.92
N PRO A 77 1.81 -9.72 5.01
CA PRO A 77 0.89 -9.42 6.11
C PRO A 77 1.20 -8.12 6.89
N ARG A 78 2.36 -7.51 6.58
CA ARG A 78 2.84 -6.26 7.20
C ARG A 78 2.18 -5.02 6.61
N SER A 79 1.70 -5.11 5.37
CA SER A 79 0.96 -4.04 4.73
C SER A 79 -0.52 -4.12 5.13
N ASN A 80 -0.98 -3.09 5.80
CA ASN A 80 -2.38 -2.87 6.15
C ASN A 80 -2.76 -1.40 5.90
N PRO A 81 -4.05 -1.04 5.94
CA PRO A 81 -4.49 0.34 5.68
C PRO A 81 -3.79 1.39 6.57
N ALA A 82 -3.50 1.06 7.84
CA ALA A 82 -2.86 1.98 8.77
C ALA A 82 -1.39 2.26 8.39
N THR A 83 -0.66 1.23 7.95
CA THR A 83 0.71 1.39 7.46
C THR A 83 0.78 2.09 6.11
N TYR A 84 -0.19 1.85 5.23
CA TYR A 84 -0.18 2.40 3.87
C TYR A 84 -0.51 3.90 3.85
N THR A 85 -1.49 4.32 4.65
CA THR A 85 -1.87 5.73 4.78
C THR A 85 -0.90 6.53 5.65
N GLY A 86 -0.01 5.85 6.40
CA GLY A 86 0.95 6.48 7.31
C GLY A 86 0.42 6.74 8.72
N VAL A 87 -0.89 6.64 8.95
CA VAL A 87 -1.53 6.91 10.26
C VAL A 87 -0.98 6.02 11.38
N PHE A 88 -0.45 4.84 11.05
CA PHE A 88 0.17 3.97 12.04
C PHE A 88 1.42 4.60 12.68
N THR A 89 2.11 5.51 11.99
CA THR A 89 3.22 6.27 12.59
C THR A 89 2.73 7.22 13.68
N ASP A 90 1.60 7.88 13.46
CA ASP A 90 0.99 8.77 14.44
C ASP A 90 0.51 7.98 15.67
N ILE A 91 -0.14 6.84 15.43
CA ILE A 91 -0.58 5.92 16.50
C ILE A 91 0.62 5.46 17.34
N ARG A 92 1.70 4.99 16.71
CA ARG A 92 2.91 4.56 17.45
C ARG A 92 3.52 5.69 18.27
N THR A 93 3.48 6.91 17.75
CA THR A 93 3.98 8.10 18.45
C THR A 93 3.10 8.42 19.66
N LEU A 94 1.78 8.32 19.51
CA LEU A 94 0.83 8.47 20.61
C LEU A 94 1.07 7.44 21.72
N PHE A 95 1.28 6.16 21.38
CA PHE A 95 1.57 5.11 22.37
C PHE A 95 2.87 5.37 23.13
N ALA A 96 3.91 5.85 22.44
CA ALA A 96 5.18 6.22 23.06
C ALA A 96 5.06 7.42 24.02
N GLN A 97 4.02 8.25 23.90
CA GLN A 97 3.78 9.38 24.80
C GLN A 97 3.05 9.00 26.09
N THR A 98 2.52 7.77 26.21
CA THR A 98 1.85 7.29 27.42
C THR A 98 2.82 7.23 28.61
N GLN A 99 2.29 7.36 29.83
CA GLN A 99 3.11 7.35 31.05
C GLN A 99 3.84 6.02 31.22
N ASP A 100 3.16 4.89 30.99
CA ASP A 100 3.76 3.55 31.08
C ASP A 100 4.90 3.36 30.08
N ALA A 101 4.74 3.82 28.84
CA ALA A 101 5.79 3.78 27.84
C ALA A 101 7.00 4.62 28.26
N LYS A 102 6.78 5.83 28.77
CA LYS A 102 7.86 6.73 29.23
C LYS A 102 8.64 6.15 30.39
N ILE A 103 7.97 5.57 31.39
CA ILE A 103 8.61 4.94 32.55
C ILE A 103 9.52 3.77 32.10
N ARG A 104 9.08 3.00 31.09
CA ARG A 104 9.83 1.86 30.54
C ARG A 104 10.85 2.24 29.47
N GLY A 105 11.00 3.53 29.14
CA GLY A 105 11.90 4.00 28.09
C GLY A 105 11.50 3.57 26.67
N PHE A 106 10.22 3.25 26.45
CA PHE A 106 9.72 2.82 25.14
C PHE A 106 9.53 4.00 24.19
N THR A 107 10.11 3.88 23.00
CA THR A 107 9.94 4.83 21.90
C THR A 107 8.91 4.31 20.89
N SER A 108 8.54 5.13 19.89
CA SER A 108 7.63 4.74 18.81
C SER A 108 8.10 3.53 18.01
N SER A 109 9.40 3.21 18.07
CA SER A 109 9.99 2.00 17.47
C SER A 109 9.55 0.73 18.19
N ARG A 110 9.38 0.75 19.53
CA ARG A 110 8.88 -0.40 20.30
C ARG A 110 7.50 -0.84 19.80
N PHE A 111 6.70 0.12 19.38
CA PHE A 111 5.33 -0.04 18.90
C PHE A 111 5.23 -0.42 17.42
N SER A 112 6.35 -0.66 16.73
CA SER A 112 6.34 -1.12 15.34
C SER A 112 6.56 -2.63 15.27
N PHE A 113 5.62 -3.35 14.66
CA PHE A 113 5.79 -4.79 14.37
C PHE A 113 6.86 -5.06 13.29
N ASN A 114 7.33 -4.01 12.58
CA ASN A 114 8.33 -4.15 11.51
C ASN A 114 9.78 -4.19 12.01
N VAL A 115 10.04 -3.77 13.25
CA VAL A 115 11.40 -3.66 13.82
C VAL A 115 11.54 -4.51 15.07
N LYS A 116 12.76 -4.98 15.34
CA LYS A 116 13.07 -5.71 16.58
C LYS A 116 12.83 -4.83 17.81
N GLY A 117 12.44 -5.45 18.92
CA GLY A 117 12.27 -4.79 20.21
C GLY A 117 10.92 -5.10 20.86
N GLY A 118 9.82 -4.61 20.29
CA GLY A 118 8.47 -4.86 20.83
C GLY A 118 7.64 -5.88 20.04
N ARG A 119 8.03 -6.19 18.81
CA ARG A 119 7.35 -7.21 18.00
C ARG A 119 7.52 -8.61 18.62
N CYS A 120 6.64 -9.52 18.24
CA CYS A 120 6.82 -10.94 18.51
C CYS A 120 7.95 -11.47 17.61
N GLU A 121 9.05 -11.92 18.20
CA GLU A 121 10.19 -12.46 17.42
C GLU A 121 9.89 -13.84 16.81
N ALA A 122 8.98 -14.63 17.39
CA ALA A 122 8.61 -15.95 16.87
C ALA A 122 7.98 -15.89 15.47
N CYS A 123 7.10 -14.90 15.21
CA CYS A 123 6.54 -14.65 13.88
C CYS A 123 7.12 -13.41 13.20
N GLN A 124 8.21 -12.86 13.74
CA GLN A 124 8.86 -11.63 13.27
C GLN A 124 7.92 -10.43 13.09
N GLY A 125 6.81 -10.38 13.83
CA GLY A 125 5.79 -9.33 13.76
C GLY A 125 4.67 -9.55 12.74
N ASP A 126 4.67 -10.67 12.00
CA ASP A 126 3.61 -10.95 11.02
C ASP A 126 2.28 -11.35 11.68
N GLY A 127 2.35 -11.92 12.89
CA GLY A 127 1.19 -12.42 13.65
C GLY A 127 0.68 -13.77 13.14
N ILE A 128 1.07 -14.16 11.94
CA ILE A 128 0.79 -15.45 11.32
C ILE A 128 2.10 -16.14 10.95
N VAL A 129 2.05 -17.46 10.84
CA VAL A 129 3.15 -18.30 10.35
C VAL A 129 2.67 -19.00 9.08
N LYS A 130 3.51 -18.96 8.05
CA LYS A 130 3.27 -19.64 6.79
C LYS A 130 3.74 -21.09 6.90
N ILE A 131 2.84 -22.04 6.64
CA ILE A 131 3.14 -23.46 6.54
C ILE A 131 3.17 -23.81 5.06
N GLU A 132 4.35 -24.22 4.58
CA GLU A 132 4.53 -24.61 3.19
C GLU A 132 4.00 -26.03 2.97
N MET A 133 3.17 -26.17 1.95
CA MET A 133 2.54 -27.43 1.59
C MET A 133 3.11 -27.90 0.25
N HIS A 134 3.53 -29.16 0.15
CA HIS A 134 4.19 -29.67 -1.07
C HIS A 134 3.31 -29.67 -2.33
N PHE A 135 1.99 -29.83 -2.17
CA PHE A 135 1.05 -30.00 -3.30
C PHE A 135 -0.19 -29.11 -3.20
N LEU A 136 -0.31 -28.30 -2.14
CA LEU A 136 -1.44 -27.41 -1.90
C LEU A 136 -0.94 -25.98 -1.77
N ALA A 137 -1.87 -25.03 -1.85
CA ALA A 137 -1.57 -23.65 -1.51
C ALA A 137 -1.08 -23.56 -0.06
N ASP A 138 -0.10 -22.69 0.18
CA ASP A 138 0.44 -22.43 1.50
C ASP A 138 -0.66 -21.99 2.48
N VAL A 139 -0.60 -22.50 3.70
CA VAL A 139 -1.58 -22.20 4.74
C VAL A 139 -0.98 -21.20 5.73
N TYR A 140 -1.79 -20.26 6.17
CA TYR A 140 -1.40 -19.28 7.19
C TYR A 140 -2.12 -19.59 8.49
N VAL A 141 -1.35 -19.85 9.55
CA VAL A 141 -1.88 -20.10 10.90
C VAL A 141 -1.52 -18.96 11.84
N PRO A 142 -2.37 -18.62 12.82
CA PRO A 142 -2.00 -17.67 13.87
C PRO A 142 -0.73 -18.13 14.59
N CYS A 143 0.18 -17.19 14.88
CA CYS A 143 1.38 -17.49 15.64
C CYS A 143 1.01 -17.99 17.04
N GLU A 144 1.54 -19.14 17.45
CA GLU A 144 1.23 -19.77 18.74
C GLU A 144 1.68 -18.93 19.95
N ILE A 145 2.74 -18.15 19.80
CA ILE A 145 3.33 -17.34 20.88
C ILE A 145 2.53 -16.06 21.14
N CYS A 146 2.28 -15.25 20.10
CA CYS A 146 1.54 -14.00 20.26
C CYS A 146 0.04 -14.12 19.97
N LYS A 147 -0.44 -15.30 19.54
CA LYS A 147 -1.84 -15.56 19.17
C LYS A 147 -2.40 -14.56 18.15
N GLY A 148 -1.57 -14.12 17.21
CA GLY A 148 -1.94 -13.11 16.21
C GLY A 148 -1.66 -11.66 16.61
N ALA A 149 -1.24 -11.40 17.85
CA ALA A 149 -1.10 -10.03 18.36
C ALA A 149 0.08 -9.24 17.76
N ARG A 150 1.03 -9.91 17.09
CA ARG A 150 2.24 -9.32 16.47
C ARG A 150 3.27 -8.71 17.42
N TYR A 151 2.95 -8.58 18.71
CA TYR A 151 3.81 -7.99 19.74
C TYR A 151 4.15 -8.98 20.85
N ASN A 152 5.20 -8.68 21.61
CA ASN A 152 5.50 -9.37 22.87
C ASN A 152 4.60 -8.85 24.00
N HIS A 153 4.53 -9.62 25.09
CA HIS A 153 3.68 -9.30 26.25
C HIS A 153 3.97 -7.91 26.82
N GLU A 154 5.25 -7.57 27.01
CA GLU A 154 5.69 -6.29 27.58
C GLU A 154 5.18 -5.07 26.80
N THR A 155 5.05 -5.19 25.47
CA THR A 155 4.53 -4.12 24.62
C THR A 155 3.01 -4.01 24.70
N LEU A 156 2.30 -5.12 24.88
CA LEU A 156 0.84 -5.13 25.00
C LEU A 156 0.33 -4.64 26.35
N GLU A 157 1.20 -4.57 27.37
CA GLU A 157 0.87 -3.98 28.66
C GLU A 157 0.65 -2.47 28.61
N VAL A 158 1.27 -1.77 27.65
CA VAL A 158 1.07 -0.32 27.49
C VAL A 158 -0.29 -0.06 26.87
N LYS A 159 -1.11 0.72 27.56
CA LYS A 159 -2.48 1.04 27.13
C LYS A 159 -2.69 2.54 26.91
N TYR A 160 -3.39 2.86 25.84
CA TYR A 160 -3.98 4.18 25.60
C TYR A 160 -5.50 4.05 25.71
N LYS A 161 -6.13 4.80 26.62
CA LYS A 161 -7.59 4.71 26.88
C LYS A 161 -8.09 3.27 27.09
N GLY A 162 -7.32 2.46 27.81
CA GLY A 162 -7.65 1.08 28.13
C GLY A 162 -7.36 0.05 27.03
N LYS A 163 -6.82 0.47 25.88
CA LYS A 163 -6.53 -0.37 24.71
C LYS A 163 -5.02 -0.46 24.47
N SER A 164 -4.51 -1.66 24.24
CA SER A 164 -3.13 -1.88 23.78
C SER A 164 -3.00 -1.49 22.30
N ILE A 165 -1.77 -1.52 21.77
CA ILE A 165 -1.56 -1.22 20.34
C ILE A 165 -2.13 -2.30 19.39
N TYR A 166 -2.47 -3.47 19.91
CA TYR A 166 -3.10 -4.53 19.14
C TYR A 166 -4.63 -4.41 19.09
N ASP A 167 -5.25 -3.81 20.12
CA ASP A 167 -6.71 -3.69 20.23
C ASP A 167 -7.30 -2.59 19.35
#